data_AF-A0AA38JIL9-F1
#
_entry.id   AF-A0AA38JIL9-F1
#
_cell.length_a   1.000
_cell.length_b   1.000
_cell.length_c   1.000
_cell.angle_alpha   90.00
_cell.angle_beta   90.00
_cell.angle_gamma   90.00
#
_symmetry.space_group_name_H-M   'P 1'
#
loop_
_entity.id
_entity.type
_entity.pdbx_description
1 polymer ?
#
loop_
_entity_poly.entity_id
_entity_poly.type
_entity_poly.pdbx_seq_one_letter_code
_entity_poly.pdbx_strand_id
1 'polypeptide(L)'
;FGDPLAERVEYALSQSAPFPGELVSNNDVQSIERFVAYRTSEHTHLILDSLYDELEIQIPTSLLTNPDFEPGTWYARKLCEQGIAVTMDEMISRPMGDARATRVSQILNGAHHYPGDDLPDFHPRRNVY
;
A
#
# COMPACT_ATOMS: atom_id res chain seq x y z
N PHE A 1 7.29 -2.49 -11.02
CA PHE A 1 7.88 -1.72 -9.90
C PHE A 1 7.60 -0.25 -10.12
N GLY A 2 7.07 0.44 -9.11
CA GLY A 2 6.88 1.89 -9.17
C GLY A 2 5.50 2.38 -9.58
N ASP A 3 4.43 1.59 -9.38
CA ASP A 3 3.07 2.13 -9.42
C ASP A 3 2.66 2.52 -7.98
N PRO A 4 2.64 3.81 -7.63
CA PRO A 4 2.33 4.25 -6.27
C PRO A 4 0.93 3.84 -5.82
N LEU A 5 -0.03 3.70 -6.75
CA LEU A 5 -1.40 3.32 -6.41
C LEU A 5 -1.47 1.84 -6.02
N ALA A 6 -0.80 0.98 -6.79
CA ALA A 6 -0.71 -0.44 -6.50
C ALA A 6 -0.02 -0.70 -5.15
N GLU A 7 1.16 -0.13 -4.95
CA GLU A 7 1.92 -0.28 -3.69
C GLU A 7 1.12 0.26 -2.48
N ARG A 8 0.38 1.36 -2.67
CA ARG A 8 -0.42 1.95 -1.59
C ARG A 8 -1.63 1.10 -1.25
N VAL A 9 -2.32 0.52 -2.24
CA VAL A 9 -3.49 -0.32 -1.98
C VAL A 9 -3.08 -1.64 -1.33
N GLU A 10 -1.97 -2.27 -1.77
CA GLU A 10 -1.40 -3.45 -1.12
C GLU A 10 -1.14 -3.17 0.37
N TYR A 11 -0.41 -2.10 0.67
CA TYR A 11 -0.14 -1.71 2.04
C TYR A 11 -1.42 -1.46 2.84
N ALA A 12 -2.39 -0.75 2.28
CA ALA A 12 -3.65 -0.45 2.98
C ALA A 12 -4.43 -1.73 3.30
N LEU A 13 -4.47 -2.70 2.38
CA LEU A 13 -5.12 -4.00 2.60
C LEU A 13 -4.38 -4.84 3.63
N SER A 14 -3.04 -4.92 3.56
CA SER A 14 -2.23 -5.62 4.56
C SER A 14 -2.37 -5.02 5.97
N GLN A 15 -2.61 -3.71 6.09
CA GLN A 15 -2.90 -3.05 7.37
C GLN A 15 -4.35 -3.21 7.85
N SER A 16 -5.27 -3.59 6.96
CA SER A 16 -6.68 -3.82 7.29
C SER A 16 -6.97 -5.27 7.64
N ALA A 17 -6.08 -6.20 7.25
CA ALA A 17 -6.13 -7.60 7.68
C ALA A 17 -5.91 -7.73 9.21
N PRO A 18 -6.54 -8.70 9.87
CA PRO A 18 -7.45 -9.71 9.33
C PRO A 18 -8.81 -9.13 8.92
N PHE A 19 -9.38 -9.67 7.83
CA PHE A 19 -10.74 -9.35 7.42
C PHE A 19 -11.78 -10.20 8.17
N PRO A 20 -13.03 -9.75 8.30
CA PRO A 20 -14.08 -10.50 8.99
C PRO A 20 -14.24 -11.92 8.45
N GLY A 21 -14.24 -12.91 9.36
CA GLY A 21 -14.32 -14.33 9.02
C GLY A 21 -12.96 -15.02 8.85
N GLU A 22 -11.85 -14.28 8.85
CA GLU A 22 -10.51 -14.86 8.78
C GLU A 22 -10.02 -15.35 10.15
N LEU A 23 -9.26 -16.45 10.13
CA LEU A 23 -8.65 -17.02 11.33
C LEU A 23 -7.30 -16.35 11.60
N VAL A 24 -7.23 -15.54 12.66
CA VAL A 24 -5.99 -14.85 13.09
C VAL A 24 -4.83 -15.82 13.36
N SER A 25 -5.13 -17.09 13.69
CA SER A 25 -4.13 -18.14 13.88
C SER A 25 -3.48 -18.63 12.59
N ASN A 26 -4.01 -18.25 11.42
CA ASN A 26 -3.39 -18.55 10.14
C ASN A 26 -2.31 -17.50 9.85
N ASN A 27 -1.06 -17.94 9.73
CA ASN A 27 0.06 -17.06 9.43
C ASN A 27 -0.08 -16.35 8.08
N ASP A 28 -0.78 -16.97 7.12
CA ASP A 28 -0.97 -16.41 5.78
C ASP A 28 -1.87 -15.17 5.79
N VAL A 29 -2.77 -15.05 6.78
CA VAL A 29 -3.66 -13.89 6.96
C VAL A 29 -2.86 -12.60 7.20
N GLN A 30 -1.74 -12.70 7.91
CA GLN A 30 -0.85 -11.57 8.24
C GLN A 30 0.36 -11.47 7.31
N SER A 31 0.43 -12.30 6.27
CA SER A 31 1.54 -12.26 5.32
C SER A 31 1.59 -10.91 4.61
N ILE A 32 2.75 -10.28 4.61
CA ILE A 32 2.99 -9.04 3.87
C ILE A 32 2.92 -9.25 2.35
N GLU A 33 3.09 -10.50 1.89
CA GLU A 33 3.05 -10.91 0.49
C GLU A 33 1.66 -11.40 0.07
N ARG A 34 0.66 -11.30 0.96
CA ARG A 34 -0.71 -11.76 0.69
C ARG A 34 -1.36 -11.04 -0.49
N PHE A 35 -1.25 -9.72 -0.49
CA PHE A 35 -1.86 -8.87 -1.50
C PHE A 35 -0.83 -8.44 -2.53
N VAL A 36 -1.13 -8.68 -3.80
CA VAL A 36 -0.37 -8.16 -4.93
C VAL A 36 -1.31 -7.39 -5.83
N ALA A 37 -1.00 -6.12 -6.09
CA ALA A 37 -1.77 -5.27 -6.97
C ALA A 37 -0.93 -4.84 -8.17
N TYR A 38 -1.57 -4.76 -9.34
CA TYR A 38 -0.93 -4.21 -10.52
C TYR A 38 -1.94 -3.62 -11.48
N ARG A 39 -1.47 -2.65 -12.27
CA ARG A 39 -2.29 -1.99 -13.28
C ARG A 39 -2.45 -2.89 -14.50
N THR A 40 -3.69 -3.17 -14.89
CA THR A 40 -4.00 -3.95 -16.10
C THR A 40 -4.40 -3.05 -17.27
N SER A 41 -4.89 -1.85 -17.00
CA SER A 41 -5.21 -0.84 -18.02
C SER A 41 -5.11 0.58 -17.47
N GLU A 42 -5.34 1.58 -18.32
CA GLU A 42 -5.37 2.98 -17.86
C GLU A 42 -6.44 3.25 -16.78
N HIS A 43 -7.48 2.41 -16.72
CA HIS A 43 -8.65 2.62 -15.87
C HIS A 43 -8.85 1.51 -14.83
N THR A 44 -8.00 0.49 -14.83
CA THR A 44 -8.18 -0.70 -14.00
C THR A 44 -6.88 -1.17 -13.38
N HIS A 45 -6.98 -1.53 -12.11
CA HIS A 45 -6.01 -2.32 -11.38
C HIS A 45 -6.63 -3.66 -11.00
N LEU A 46 -5.80 -4.68 -10.86
CA LEU A 46 -6.16 -5.99 -10.34
C LEU A 46 -5.50 -6.16 -8.98
N ILE A 47 -6.23 -6.74 -8.03
CA ILE A 47 -5.72 -7.19 -6.74
C ILE A 47 -5.79 -8.72 -6.73
N LEU A 48 -4.67 -9.38 -6.45
CA LEU A 48 -4.55 -10.80 -6.17
C LEU A 48 -4.46 -10.99 -4.66
N ASP A 49 -5.25 -11.93 -4.13
CA ASP A 49 -5.17 -12.36 -2.73
C ASP A 49 -4.81 -13.85 -2.66
N SER A 50 -3.58 -14.14 -2.23
CA SER A 50 -3.06 -15.51 -2.14
C SER A 50 -3.72 -16.35 -1.05
N LEU A 51 -4.47 -15.73 -0.12
CA LEU A 51 -5.21 -16.48 0.91
C LEU A 51 -6.37 -17.31 0.32
N TYR A 52 -6.93 -16.88 -0.81
CA TYR A 52 -8.15 -17.45 -1.39
C TYR A 52 -7.93 -18.02 -2.79
N ASP A 53 -6.97 -18.95 -2.93
CA ASP A 53 -6.62 -19.60 -4.22
C ASP A 53 -6.41 -18.56 -5.35
N GLU A 54 -5.65 -17.51 -5.03
CA GLU A 54 -5.35 -16.37 -5.90
C GLU A 54 -6.61 -15.61 -6.39
N LEU A 55 -7.56 -15.34 -5.49
CA LEU A 55 -8.74 -14.53 -5.80
C LEU A 55 -8.33 -13.21 -6.47
N GLU A 56 -8.85 -13.00 -7.68
CA GLU A 56 -8.60 -11.80 -8.47
C GLU A 56 -9.78 -10.83 -8.38
N ILE A 57 -9.54 -9.61 -7.91
CA ILE A 57 -10.56 -8.55 -7.84
C ILE A 57 -10.11 -7.33 -8.63
N GLN A 58 -10.93 -6.94 -9.60
CA GLN A 58 -10.72 -5.71 -10.35
C GLN A 58 -11.19 -4.49 -9.54
N ILE A 59 -10.37 -3.44 -9.55
CA ILE A 59 -10.66 -2.16 -8.94
C ILE A 59 -10.43 -1.03 -9.94
N PRO A 60 -11.41 -0.12 -10.12
CA PRO A 60 -11.21 1.07 -10.95
C PRO A 60 -10.07 1.94 -10.43
N THR A 61 -9.17 2.38 -11.31
CA THR A 61 -8.08 3.30 -10.96
C THR A 61 -8.61 4.59 -10.33
N SER A 62 -9.80 5.04 -10.72
CA SER A 62 -10.44 6.24 -10.15
C SER A 62 -10.69 6.14 -8.64
N LEU A 63 -10.96 4.94 -8.11
CA LEU A 63 -11.09 4.73 -6.67
C LEU A 63 -9.74 4.85 -5.98
N LEU A 64 -8.69 4.25 -6.56
CA LEU A 64 -7.33 4.32 -6.01
C LEU A 64 -6.77 5.75 -6.02
N THR A 65 -7.19 6.59 -6.96
CA THR A 65 -6.80 8.00 -7.00
C THR A 65 -7.57 8.88 -6.02
N ASN A 66 -8.67 8.39 -5.43
CA ASN A 66 -9.43 9.13 -4.43
C ASN A 66 -8.75 8.98 -3.06
N PRO A 67 -8.24 10.06 -2.44
CA PRO A 67 -7.55 9.97 -1.16
C PRO A 67 -8.45 9.49 -0.01
N ASP A 68 -9.77 9.71 -0.11
CA ASP A 68 -10.74 9.29 0.90
C ASP A 68 -11.24 7.85 0.68
N PHE A 69 -10.82 7.19 -0.41
CA PHE A 69 -11.17 5.80 -0.64
C PHE A 69 -10.53 4.91 0.41
N GLU A 70 -11.33 3.99 0.98
CA GLU A 70 -10.92 3.06 2.02
C GLU A 70 -10.82 1.63 1.45
N PRO A 71 -9.61 1.16 1.08
CA PRO A 71 -9.46 -0.12 0.41
C PRO A 71 -9.91 -1.30 1.26
N GLY A 72 -9.63 -1.28 2.57
CA GLY A 72 -10.06 -2.32 3.49
C GLY A 72 -11.57 -2.49 3.45
N THR A 73 -12.32 -1.41 3.75
CA THR A 73 -13.80 -1.38 3.75
C THR A 73 -14.37 -1.89 2.44
N TRP A 74 -13.82 -1.41 1.32
CA TRP A 74 -14.25 -1.83 -0.01
C TRP A 74 -13.96 -3.31 -0.29
N TYR A 75 -12.78 -3.80 0.09
CA TYR A 75 -12.36 -5.18 -0.15
C TYR A 75 -13.17 -6.17 0.66
N ALA A 76 -13.44 -5.88 1.93
CA ALA A 76 -14.35 -6.68 2.75
C ALA A 76 -15.73 -6.80 2.08
N ARG A 77 -16.23 -5.74 1.41
CA ARG A 77 -17.55 -5.77 0.74
C ARG A 77 -17.49 -6.74 -0.43
N LYS A 78 -16.38 -6.73 -1.17
CA LYS A 78 -16.14 -7.67 -2.25
C LYS A 78 -16.07 -9.11 -1.75
N LEU A 79 -15.42 -9.38 -0.62
CA LEU A 79 -15.44 -10.71 -0.01
C LEU A 79 -16.86 -11.17 0.37
N CYS A 80 -17.69 -10.28 0.93
CA CYS A 80 -19.09 -10.59 1.21
C CYS A 80 -19.90 -10.86 -0.06
N GLU A 81 -19.72 -10.07 -1.11
CA GLU A 81 -20.37 -10.26 -2.42
C GLU A 81 -19.99 -11.61 -3.05
N GLN A 82 -18.76 -12.09 -2.82
CA GLN A 82 -18.28 -13.40 -3.26
C GLN A 82 -18.70 -14.55 -2.32
N GLY A 83 -19.37 -14.25 -1.21
CA GLY A 83 -19.79 -15.25 -0.22
C GLY A 83 -18.66 -15.80 0.66
N ILE A 84 -17.50 -15.13 0.69
CA ILE A 84 -16.32 -15.52 1.47
C ILE A 84 -16.42 -15.02 2.91
N ALA A 85 -16.84 -13.76 3.10
CA ALA A 85 -17.04 -13.15 4.41
C ALA A 85 -18.53 -13.00 4.73
N VAL A 86 -18.88 -13.07 6.02
CA VAL A 86 -20.29 -13.11 6.48
C VAL A 86 -20.70 -11.85 7.24
N THR A 87 -19.75 -11.06 7.74
CA THR A 87 -20.03 -9.84 8.52
C THR A 87 -19.05 -8.71 8.19
N MET A 88 -19.39 -7.50 8.60
CA MET A 88 -18.62 -6.26 8.39
C MET A 88 -18.12 -5.65 9.71
N ASP A 89 -18.18 -6.41 10.81
CA ASP A 89 -17.98 -5.85 12.14
C ASP A 89 -16.55 -5.37 12.35
N GLU A 90 -16.44 -4.19 12.96
CA GLU A 90 -15.24 -3.53 13.52
C GLU A 90 -13.92 -3.75 12.78
N MET A 91 -13.93 -3.58 11.45
CA MET A 91 -12.69 -3.58 10.68
C MET A 91 -12.00 -2.22 10.75
N ILE A 92 -10.68 -2.24 10.98
CA ILE A 92 -9.84 -1.04 10.88
C ILE A 92 -9.46 -0.85 9.42
N SER A 93 -10.13 0.06 8.73
CA SER A 93 -9.74 0.47 7.38
C SER A 93 -9.00 1.81 7.42
N ARG A 94 -7.98 1.95 6.58
CA ARG A 94 -7.28 3.22 6.38
C ARG A 94 -7.58 3.79 5.00
N PRO A 95 -7.74 5.11 4.87
CA PRO A 95 -7.90 5.74 3.57
C PRO A 95 -6.61 5.62 2.73
N MET A 96 -6.76 5.65 1.41
CA MET A 96 -5.65 5.68 0.45
C MET A 96 -4.70 6.85 0.72
N GLY A 97 -5.23 8.01 1.09
CA GLY A 97 -4.44 9.24 1.17
C GLY A 97 -3.79 9.60 -0.17
N ASP A 98 -2.77 10.45 -0.16
CA ASP A 98 -2.02 10.78 -1.37
C ASP A 98 -0.93 9.72 -1.62
N ALA A 99 -1.26 8.73 -2.44
CA ALA A 99 -0.37 7.63 -2.79
C ALA A 99 0.94 8.11 -3.44
N ARG A 100 0.89 9.17 -4.26
CA ARG A 100 2.07 9.72 -4.93
C ARG A 100 2.96 10.46 -3.94
N ALA A 101 2.38 11.34 -3.11
CA ALA A 101 3.14 12.03 -2.07
C ALA A 101 3.78 11.04 -1.09
N THR A 102 3.03 10.02 -0.68
CA THR A 102 3.54 8.94 0.18
C THR A 102 4.75 8.27 -0.44
N ARG A 103 4.68 7.91 -1.73
CA ARG A 103 5.79 7.28 -2.44
C ARG A 103 7.00 8.21 -2.56
N VAL A 104 6.79 9.48 -2.87
CA VAL A 104 7.87 10.49 -2.91
C VAL A 104 8.54 10.60 -1.54
N SER A 105 7.78 10.70 -0.46
CA SER A 105 8.34 10.74 0.90
C SER A 105 9.12 9.47 1.26
N GLN A 106 8.64 8.28 0.88
CA GLN A 106 9.37 7.03 1.08
C GLN A 106 10.70 7.02 0.33
N ILE A 107 10.72 7.48 -0.92
CA ILE A 107 11.96 7.57 -1.71
C ILE A 107 12.92 8.57 -1.08
N LEU A 108 12.44 9.76 -0.72
CA LEU A 108 13.27 10.82 -0.12
C LEU A 108 13.83 10.42 1.26
N ASN A 109 13.04 9.73 2.08
CA ASN A 109 13.46 9.30 3.42
C ASN A 109 14.23 7.96 3.41
N GLY A 110 14.05 7.13 2.38
CA GLY A 110 14.77 5.87 2.19
C GLY A 110 16.10 6.02 1.46
N ALA A 111 16.30 7.14 0.75
CA ALA A 111 17.57 7.52 0.15
C ALA A 111 18.54 8.01 1.24
N HIS A 112 19.26 7.07 1.86
CA HIS A 112 20.47 7.37 2.61
C HIS A 112 21.51 8.00 1.66
N HIS A 113 21.99 9.19 2.04
CA HIS A 113 23.02 10.01 1.38
C HIS A 113 22.79 10.35 -0.10
N TYR A 114 22.45 11.62 -0.35
CA TYR A 114 22.62 12.16 -1.69
C TYR A 114 24.11 12.41 -1.96
N PRO A 115 24.64 12.04 -3.14
CA PRO A 115 25.99 12.41 -3.55
C PRO A 115 26.05 13.93 -3.72
N GLY A 116 26.39 14.61 -2.64
CA GLY A 116 26.25 16.05 -2.45
C GLY A 116 26.18 16.44 -0.96
N ASP A 117 25.78 15.50 -0.09
CA ASP A 117 25.84 15.68 1.37
C ASP A 117 27.28 15.58 1.91
N ASP A 118 28.20 14.99 1.14
CA ASP A 118 29.65 14.96 1.42
C ASP A 118 30.35 16.25 0.94
N LEU A 119 29.78 17.43 1.22
CA LEU A 119 30.56 18.66 1.05
C LEU A 119 31.66 18.68 2.11
N PRO A 120 32.95 18.72 1.73
CA PRO A 120 34.02 18.86 2.70
C PRO A 120 33.82 20.15 3.49
N ASP A 121 33.93 20.04 4.82
CA ASP A 121 33.93 21.16 5.75
C ASP A 121 34.74 22.32 5.15
N PHE A 122 34.07 23.47 5.03
CA PHE A 122 34.71 24.74 4.72
C PHE A 122 35.78 24.98 5.78
N HIS A 123 37.04 24.64 5.48
CA HIS A 123 38.16 25.01 6.32
C HIS A 123 38.17 26.54 6.48
N PRO A 124 38.13 27.08 7.71
CA PRO A 124 38.26 28.51 7.91
C PRO A 124 39.63 28.96 7.40
N ARG A 125 39.60 30.07 6.65
CA ARG A 125 40.73 30.67 5.93
C ARG A 125 41.98 30.79 6.81
N ARG A 126 43.13 30.39 6.25
CA ARG A 126 44.47 30.71 6.73
C ARG A 126 44.59 32.20 7.03
N ASN A 127 44.86 32.56 8.28
CA ASN A 127 45.50 33.83 8.60
C ASN A 127 47.01 33.66 8.37
N VAL A 128 47.50 34.32 7.33
CA VAL A 128 48.93 34.57 7.12
C VAL A 128 49.22 35.91 7.78
N TYR A 129 49.99 35.90 8.86
CA TYR A 129 50.71 37.07 9.39
C TYR A 129 52.16 37.00 8.91
#